data_AF-A0A8T3M004-F1
#
_entry.id   AF-A0A8T3M004-F1
#
_cell.length_a   1.000
_cell.length_b   1.000
_cell.length_c   1.000
_cell.angle_alpha   90.00
_cell.angle_beta   90.00
_cell.angle_gamma   90.00
#
_symmetry.space_group_name_H-M   'P 1'
#
loop_
_entity.id
_entity.type
_entity.pdbx_description
1 polymer ?
#
loop_
_entity_poly.entity_id
_entity_poly.type
_entity_poly.pdbx_seq_one_letter_code
_entity_poly.pdbx_strand_id
1 'polypeptide(L)'
;MPDPLFRHLPAQPDFPAQEHRILDLWRERSTFARLRAQNAGGPTWSFLDGPITANNPMGVHHAWGRTYKDLFQRFHAMLGEDQRWQNGFDCQG
;
A
#
# COMPACT_ATOMS: atom_id res chain seq x y z
N MET A 1 -33.64 -4.11 24.52
CA MET A 1 -32.91 -2.87 24.15
C MET A 1 -32.49 -3.04 22.70
N PRO A 2 -32.77 -2.09 21.80
CA PRO A 2 -32.28 -2.16 20.42
C PRO A 2 -30.75 -2.10 20.41
N ASP A 3 -30.12 -2.77 19.44
CA ASP A 3 -28.67 -2.69 19.25
C ASP A 3 -28.26 -1.24 18.96
N PRO A 4 -27.12 -0.77 19.49
CA PRO A 4 -26.64 0.57 19.23
C PRO A 4 -26.33 0.77 17.74
N LEU A 5 -26.76 1.92 17.18
CA LEU A 5 -26.55 2.31 15.78
C LEU A 5 -25.07 2.30 15.37
N PHE A 6 -24.17 2.53 16.34
CA PHE A 6 -22.73 2.50 16.13
C PHE A 6 -22.07 1.50 17.08
N ARG A 7 -21.09 0.78 16.54
CA ARG A 7 -20.22 -0.08 17.31
C ARG A 7 -19.35 0.77 18.24
N HIS A 8 -19.37 0.45 19.54
CA HIS A 8 -18.43 1.04 20.49
C HIS A 8 -17.00 0.60 20.16
N LEU A 9 -16.09 1.56 20.02
CA LEU A 9 -14.66 1.31 19.79
C LEU A 9 -13.88 1.40 21.11
N PRO A 10 -12.77 0.65 21.26
CA PRO A 10 -11.93 0.78 22.44
C PRO A 10 -11.31 2.18 22.50
N ALA A 11 -11.16 2.73 23.70
CA ALA A 11 -10.49 4.02 23.89
C ALA A 11 -9.02 3.99 23.47
N GLN A 12 -8.36 2.84 23.62
CA GLN A 12 -7.02 2.57 23.13
C GLN A 12 -7.07 1.50 22.04
N PRO A 13 -6.96 1.88 20.75
CA PRO A 13 -6.88 0.93 19.66
C PRO A 13 -5.55 0.16 19.69
N ASP A 14 -5.62 -1.16 19.45
CA ASP A 14 -4.46 -1.97 19.09
C ASP A 14 -4.19 -1.78 17.60
N PHE A 15 -3.20 -0.96 17.26
CA PHE A 15 -2.85 -0.65 15.87
C PHE A 15 -2.17 -1.83 15.16
N PRO A 16 -1.16 -2.52 15.73
CA PRO A 16 -0.58 -3.69 15.10
C PRO A 16 -1.62 -4.76 14.73
N ALA A 17 -2.56 -5.07 15.63
CA ALA A 17 -3.63 -6.03 15.32
C ALA A 17 -4.57 -5.52 14.21
N GLN A 18 -4.83 -4.21 14.16
CA GLN A 18 -5.64 -3.61 13.09
C GLN A 18 -4.94 -3.66 11.73
N GLU A 19 -3.66 -3.32 11.67
CA GLU A 19 -2.86 -3.37 10.46
C GLU A 19 -2.80 -4.79 9.89
N HIS A 20 -2.56 -5.81 10.73
CA HIS A 20 -2.60 -7.21 10.30
C HIS A 20 -3.97 -7.59 9.72
N ARG A 21 -5.07 -7.20 10.39
CA ARG A 21 -6.43 -7.45 9.86
C ARG A 21 -6.68 -6.79 8.51
N ILE A 22 -6.15 -5.57 8.29
CA ILE A 22 -6.28 -4.88 7.01
C ILE A 22 -5.47 -5.59 5.92
N LEU A 23 -4.25 -6.03 6.24
CA LEU A 23 -3.41 -6.79 5.30
C LEU A 23 -4.07 -8.13 4.91
N ASP A 24 -4.66 -8.84 5.88
CA ASP A 24 -5.40 -10.07 5.62
C ASP A 24 -6.63 -9.80 4.75
N LEU A 25 -7.39 -8.75 5.05
CA LEU A 25 -8.53 -8.32 4.24
C LEU A 25 -8.11 -8.02 2.78
N TRP A 26 -6.99 -7.32 2.58
CA TRP A 26 -6.49 -7.03 1.24
C TRP A 26 -6.03 -8.28 0.49
N ARG A 27 -5.44 -9.25 1.19
CA ARG A 27 -5.04 -10.55 0.63
C ARG A 27 -6.27 -11.36 0.22
N GLU A 28 -7.21 -11.55 1.14
CA GLU A 28 -8.45 -12.32 0.91
C GLU A 28 -9.26 -11.76 -0.27
N ARG A 29 -9.37 -10.43 -0.36
CA ARG A 29 -10.15 -9.77 -1.42
C ARG A 29 -9.37 -9.54 -2.70
N SER A 30 -8.08 -9.91 -2.75
CA SER A 30 -7.17 -9.58 -3.86
C SER A 30 -7.23 -8.09 -4.21
N THR A 31 -7.31 -7.21 -3.20
CA THR A 31 -7.64 -5.78 -3.37
C THR A 31 -6.71 -5.08 -4.35
N PHE A 32 -5.41 -5.35 -4.27
CA PHE A 32 -4.43 -4.75 -5.18
C PHE A 32 -4.58 -5.22 -6.63
N ALA A 33 -4.82 -6.51 -6.85
CA ALA A 33 -5.06 -7.05 -8.19
C ALA A 33 -6.34 -6.46 -8.81
N ARG A 34 -7.38 -6.28 -7.99
CA ARG A 34 -8.63 -5.63 -8.42
C ARG A 34 -8.43 -4.16 -8.74
N LEU A 35 -7.67 -3.42 -7.94
CA LEU A 35 -7.30 -2.03 -8.24
C LEU A 35 -6.56 -1.92 -9.58
N ARG A 36 -5.58 -2.80 -9.82
CA ARG A 36 -4.85 -2.84 -11.10
C ARG A 36 -5.77 -3.15 -12.27
N ALA A 37 -6.68 -4.13 -12.12
CA ALA A 37 -7.64 -4.47 -13.15
C ALA A 37 -8.64 -3.33 -13.43
N GLN A 38 -9.06 -2.61 -12.38
CA GLN A 38 -9.97 -1.47 -12.49
C GLN A 38 -9.37 -0.32 -13.31
N ASN A 39 -8.07 -0.07 -13.16
CA ASN A 39 -7.39 1.04 -13.84
C ASN A 39 -6.71 0.63 -15.16
N ALA A 40 -6.74 -0.66 -15.52
CA ALA A 40 -6.06 -1.17 -16.70
C ALA A 40 -6.54 -0.46 -17.97
N GLY A 41 -5.59 0.07 -18.77
CA GLY A 41 -5.90 0.81 -19.99
C GLY A 41 -6.35 2.25 -19.78
N GLY A 42 -6.36 2.75 -18.53
CA GLY A 42 -6.53 4.16 -18.21
C GLY A 42 -5.32 5.02 -18.61
N PRO A 43 -5.36 6.34 -18.36
CA PRO A 43 -4.22 7.22 -18.57
C PRO A 43 -2.98 6.70 -17.84
N THR A 44 -1.84 6.64 -18.52
CA THR A 44 -0.62 6.11 -17.91
C THR A 44 0.01 7.13 -16.98
N TRP A 45 0.27 6.73 -15.74
CA TRP A 45 1.16 7.45 -14.85
C TRP A 45 2.41 6.61 -14.56
N SER A 46 3.57 7.21 -14.81
CA SER A 46 4.87 6.56 -14.65
C SER A 46 5.59 7.09 -13.42
N PHE A 47 6.00 6.16 -12.56
CA PHE A 47 6.79 6.45 -11.37
C PHE A 47 8.05 5.59 -11.37
N LEU A 48 9.19 6.24 -11.14
CA LEU A 48 10.49 5.57 -11.06
C LEU A 48 10.90 5.48 -9.59
N ASP A 49 10.86 4.27 -9.03
CA ASP A 49 11.46 3.99 -7.73
C ASP A 49 12.90 3.51 -7.93
N GLY A 50 13.86 4.23 -7.35
CA GLY A 50 15.26 3.81 -7.34
C GLY A 50 15.40 2.48 -6.59
N PRO A 51 16.11 1.49 -7.14
CA PRO A 51 16.26 0.18 -6.50
C PRO A 51 17.00 0.33 -5.16
N ILE A 52 16.59 -0.45 -4.17
CA ILE A 52 17.30 -0.53 -2.89
C ILE A 52 18.48 -1.50 -3.03
N THR A 53 19.66 -1.16 -2.51
CA THR A 53 20.78 -2.12 -2.50
C THR A 53 20.47 -3.31 -1.60
N ALA A 54 20.60 -4.53 -2.10
CA ALA A 54 20.28 -5.77 -1.39
C ALA A 54 21.41 -6.24 -0.45
N ASN A 55 21.96 -5.34 0.37
CA ASN A 55 23.14 -5.62 1.19
C ASN A 55 22.88 -5.64 2.70
N ASN A 56 21.76 -5.07 3.19
CA ASN A 56 21.46 -4.97 4.62
C ASN A 56 19.93 -4.91 4.89
N PRO A 57 19.48 -5.20 6.12
CA PRO A 57 18.09 -4.99 6.52
C PRO A 57 17.64 -3.53 6.38
N MET A 58 16.34 -3.33 6.15
CA MET A 58 15.78 -1.98 6.03
C MET A 58 15.71 -1.28 7.40
N GLY A 59 16.35 -0.11 7.51
CA GLY A 59 16.13 0.86 8.60
C GLY A 59 14.95 1.82 8.37
N VAL A 60 14.59 2.60 9.40
CA VAL A 60 13.44 3.54 9.41
C VAL A 60 13.44 4.56 8.26
N HIS A 61 14.62 4.99 7.80
CA HIS A 61 14.74 5.91 6.67
C HIS A 61 14.19 5.31 5.37
N HIS A 62 14.28 3.98 5.18
CA HIS A 62 13.63 3.31 4.06
C HIS A 62 12.11 3.35 4.19
N ALA A 63 11.59 3.22 5.42
CA ALA A 63 10.15 3.30 5.65
C ALA A 63 9.61 4.68 5.24
N TRP A 64 10.27 5.77 5.66
CA TRP A 64 9.88 7.13 5.25
C TRP A 64 9.87 7.31 3.73
N GLY A 65 10.95 6.91 3.05
CA GLY A 65 11.03 6.97 1.60
C GLY A 65 9.92 6.17 0.92
N ARG A 66 9.66 4.94 1.38
CA ARG A 66 8.60 4.08 0.82
C ARG A 66 7.19 4.62 1.10
N THR A 67 6.95 5.23 2.26
CA THR A 67 5.65 5.84 2.59
C THR A 67 5.30 6.96 1.62
N TYR A 68 6.22 7.88 1.33
CA TYR A 68 5.95 8.95 0.36
C TYR A 68 5.70 8.41 -1.05
N LYS A 69 6.49 7.42 -1.48
CA LYS A 69 6.34 6.80 -2.80
C LYS A 69 4.98 6.10 -2.95
N ASP A 70 4.57 5.32 -1.95
CA ASP A 70 3.27 4.63 -1.92
C ASP A 70 2.09 5.62 -1.89
N LEU A 71 2.24 6.77 -1.19
CA LEU A 71 1.21 7.81 -1.16
C LEU A 71 0.89 8.34 -2.56
N PHE A 72 1.91 8.66 -3.38
CA PHE A 72 1.69 9.11 -4.75
C PHE A 72 1.12 8.01 -5.63
N GLN A 73 1.63 6.78 -5.53
CA GLN A 73 1.07 5.64 -6.27
C GLN A 73 -0.42 5.43 -5.96
N ARG A 74 -0.83 5.52 -4.69
CA ARG A 74 -2.25 5.43 -4.30
C ARG A 74 -3.07 6.61 -4.79
N PHE A 75 -2.55 7.84 -4.70
CA PHE A 75 -3.22 9.03 -5.20
C PHE A 75 -3.55 8.90 -6.70
N HIS A 76 -2.55 8.57 -7.52
CA HIS A 76 -2.72 8.38 -8.96
C HIS A 76 -3.62 7.17 -9.28
N ALA A 77 -3.58 6.11 -8.47
CA ALA A 77 -4.52 5.01 -8.62
C ALA A 77 -5.98 5.42 -8.34
N MET A 78 -6.22 6.32 -7.38
CA MET A 78 -7.56 6.87 -7.12
C MET A 78 -8.06 7.79 -8.23
N LEU A 79 -7.17 8.36 -9.05
CA LEU A 79 -7.53 9.11 -10.26
C LEU A 79 -7.87 8.20 -11.45
N GLY A 80 -7.79 6.87 -11.29
CA GLY A 80 -8.06 5.90 -12.35
C GLY A 80 -6.89 5.68 -13.32
N GLU A 81 -5.70 6.11 -12.95
CA GLU A 81 -4.52 6.00 -13.82
C GLU A 81 -3.88 4.61 -13.74
N ASP A 82 -3.45 4.11 -14.89
CA ASP A 82 -2.74 2.84 -15.02
C ASP A 82 -1.26 3.03 -14.69
N GLN A 83 -0.71 2.09 -13.93
CA GLN A 83 0.66 2.16 -13.41
C GLN A 83 1.34 0.80 -13.53
N ARG A 84 2.67 0.83 -13.66
CA ARG A 84 3.48 -0.39 -13.79
C ARG A 84 3.65 -1.16 -12.47
N TRP A 85 3.60 -0.46 -11.33
CA TRP A 85 3.81 -1.03 -9.99
C TRP A 85 5.11 -1.84 -9.85
N GLN A 86 6.22 -1.24 -10.27
CA GLN A 86 7.51 -1.91 -10.27
C GLN A 86 8.42 -1.40 -9.16
N ASN A 87 8.94 -2.34 -8.36
CA ASN A 87 10.02 -2.13 -7.40
C ASN A 87 11.23 -2.95 -7.85
N GLY A 88 12.42 -2.65 -7.32
CA GLY A 88 13.64 -3.37 -7.65
C GLY A 88 14.65 -3.39 -6.52
N PHE A 89 15.63 -4.28 -6.68
CA PHE A 89 16.82 -4.37 -5.85
C PHE A 89 18.04 -4.15 -6.72
N ASP A 90 18.99 -3.38 -6.22
CA ASP A 90 20.32 -3.30 -6.78
C ASP A 90 21.17 -4.36 -6.08
N CYS A 91 21.58 -5.35 -6.86
CA CYS A 91 22.34 -6.51 -6.37
C CYS A 91 23.80 -6.45 -6.83
N GLN A 92 24.22 -5.35 -7.47
CA GLN A 92 25.59 -5.14 -7.90
C GLN A 92 26.38 -4.32 -6.86
N GLY A 93 27.70 -4.27 -7.04
CA GLY A 93 28.65 -3.58 -6.18
C GLY A 93 29.78 -2.99 -6.99
#